data_AF-A0A7I9VJH4-F1
#
_entry.id   AF-A0A7I9VJH4-F1
#
_cell.length_a   1.000
_cell.length_b   1.000
_cell.length_c   1.000
_cell.angle_alpha   90.00
_cell.angle_beta   90.00
_cell.angle_gamma   90.00
#
_symmetry.space_group_name_H-M   'P 1'
#
loop_
_entity.id
_entity.type
_entity.pdbx_description
1 polymer ?
#
loop_
_entity_poly.entity_id
_entity_poly.type
_entity_poly.pdbx_seq_one_letter_code
_entity_poly.pdbx_strand_id
1 'polypeptide(L)'
;MLDPTIPAHGAARLRALLATRASGLDDAAVEEARSIGAELAAEVLSSVILRELSHPTGSGDPVRAAYLAAELKLTPVVPALVRCLALPSIHPLRLAALTGLPRFGAASLAALLAALDGCGSTEGRAREGLAEALSRLPSDDARIRAALLRLLDDEPATAARLLAERGEWRAVAQLSSAMDRLLAAPVGDCDLCNREHLVAIARAVRYLGGSLGEEQRDRMEEVLDRAERLWVPFEDAAPVTAPARRDPRPGRNAPCHCGSGKKYKNCHLPADEQRARR
;
A
#
# COMPACT_ATOMS: atom_id res chain seq x y z
N MET A 1 33.21 -36.24 1.51
CA MET A 1 33.35 -34.77 1.43
C MET A 1 32.52 -34.31 0.25
N LEU A 2 31.44 -33.57 0.48
CA LEU A 2 30.68 -32.95 -0.61
C LEU A 2 31.51 -31.82 -1.21
N ASP A 3 31.55 -31.73 -2.53
CA ASP A 3 32.29 -30.69 -3.26
C ASP A 3 31.65 -29.32 -2.97
N PRO A 4 32.41 -28.35 -2.41
CA PRO A 4 31.89 -27.03 -2.05
C PRO A 4 31.46 -26.19 -3.28
N THR A 5 31.76 -26.61 -4.50
CA THR A 5 31.35 -25.91 -5.73
C THR A 5 29.93 -26.24 -6.18
N ILE A 6 29.35 -27.36 -5.74
CA ILE A 6 28.00 -27.81 -6.12
C ILE A 6 26.91 -26.84 -5.61
N PRO A 7 26.92 -26.39 -4.33
CA PRO A 7 25.94 -25.43 -3.84
C PRO A 7 25.97 -24.09 -4.57
N ALA A 8 27.17 -23.62 -4.94
CA ALA A 8 27.35 -22.35 -5.65
C ALA A 8 26.79 -22.42 -7.09
N HIS A 9 27.04 -23.52 -7.80
CA HIS A 9 26.47 -23.74 -9.14
C HIS A 9 24.95 -23.84 -9.10
N GLY A 10 24.39 -24.58 -8.15
CA GLY A 10 22.94 -24.71 -8.05
C GLY A 10 22.24 -23.40 -7.68
N ALA A 11 22.83 -22.60 -6.77
CA ALA A 11 22.33 -21.27 -6.46
C ALA A 11 22.38 -20.31 -7.66
N ALA A 12 23.39 -20.41 -8.52
CA ALA A 12 23.46 -19.63 -9.75
C ALA A 12 22.41 -20.11 -10.78
N ARG A 13 22.24 -21.43 -10.92
CA ARG A 13 21.24 -22.03 -11.80
C ARG A 13 19.82 -21.65 -11.40
N LEU A 14 19.50 -21.69 -10.10
CA LEU A 14 18.20 -21.26 -9.60
C LEU A 14 17.90 -19.79 -9.94
N ARG A 15 18.88 -18.88 -9.79
CA ARG A 15 18.72 -17.47 -10.18
C ARG A 15 18.45 -17.33 -11.69
N ALA A 16 19.17 -18.09 -12.51
CA ALA A 16 18.97 -18.07 -13.96
C ALA A 16 17.55 -18.57 -14.35
N LEU A 17 17.06 -19.62 -13.68
CA LEU A 17 15.72 -20.16 -13.90
C LEU A 17 14.63 -19.14 -13.54
N LEU A 18 14.79 -18.41 -12.43
CA LEU A 18 13.86 -17.34 -12.05
C LEU A 18 13.80 -16.19 -13.06
N ALA A 19 14.90 -15.93 -13.77
CA ALA A 19 14.99 -14.90 -14.79
C ALA A 19 14.34 -15.29 -16.13
N THR A 20 14.01 -16.58 -16.33
CA THR A 20 13.35 -17.03 -17.56
C THR A 20 11.95 -16.43 -17.67
N ARG A 21 11.52 -16.05 -18.88
CA ARG A 21 10.18 -15.46 -19.11
C ARG A 21 9.03 -16.49 -19.12
N ALA A 22 9.21 -17.66 -18.50
CA ALA A 22 8.15 -18.66 -18.40
C ALA A 22 6.92 -18.08 -17.68
N SER A 23 5.75 -18.42 -18.19
CA SER A 23 4.46 -18.13 -17.55
C SER A 23 4.22 -19.16 -16.44
N GLY A 24 4.23 -18.71 -15.20
CA GLY A 24 3.99 -19.57 -14.03
C GLY A 24 5.27 -20.06 -13.34
N LEU A 25 5.07 -21.01 -12.43
CA LEU A 25 6.12 -21.68 -11.68
C LEU A 25 6.71 -22.80 -12.56
N ASP A 26 7.99 -22.69 -12.88
CA ASP A 26 8.70 -23.66 -13.71
C ASP A 26 9.10 -24.88 -12.87
N ASP A 27 8.73 -26.08 -13.32
CA ASP A 27 9.11 -27.35 -12.68
C ASP A 27 10.64 -27.45 -12.50
N ALA A 28 11.41 -26.92 -13.45
CA ALA A 28 12.87 -26.88 -13.35
C ALA A 28 13.35 -26.02 -12.16
N ALA A 29 12.68 -24.91 -11.86
CA ALA A 29 13.01 -24.06 -10.72
C ALA A 29 12.65 -24.74 -9.39
N VAL A 30 11.55 -25.49 -9.36
CA VAL A 30 11.13 -26.30 -8.20
C VAL A 30 12.14 -27.42 -7.93
N GLU A 31 12.53 -28.15 -8.96
CA GLU A 31 13.53 -29.21 -8.86
C GLU A 31 14.89 -28.69 -8.40
N GLU A 32 15.34 -27.57 -8.97
CA GLU A 32 16.62 -26.95 -8.59
C GLU A 32 16.59 -26.44 -7.15
N ALA A 33 15.51 -25.79 -6.72
CA ALA A 33 15.39 -25.34 -5.34
C ALA A 33 15.38 -26.52 -4.34
N ARG A 34 14.80 -27.66 -4.71
CA ARG A 34 14.84 -28.88 -3.89
C ARG A 34 16.25 -29.49 -3.86
N SER A 35 16.98 -29.47 -4.98
CA SER A 35 18.31 -30.10 -5.09
C SER A 35 19.36 -29.38 -4.22
N ILE A 36 19.29 -28.05 -4.12
CA ILE A 36 20.24 -27.24 -3.34
C ILE A 36 19.91 -27.17 -1.84
N GLY A 37 18.74 -27.66 -1.43
CA GLY A 37 18.28 -27.69 -0.04
C GLY A 37 17.55 -26.41 0.40
N ALA A 38 16.67 -26.57 1.39
CA ALA A 38 15.72 -25.54 1.82
C ALA A 38 16.38 -24.23 2.30
N GLU A 39 17.47 -24.33 3.07
CA GLU A 39 18.16 -23.15 3.61
C GLU A 39 18.78 -22.30 2.50
N LEU A 40 19.57 -22.94 1.62
CA LEU A 40 20.23 -22.23 0.52
C LEU A 40 19.21 -21.72 -0.51
N ALA A 41 18.16 -22.49 -0.80
CA ALA A 41 17.05 -22.01 -1.62
C ALA A 41 16.39 -20.78 -1.01
N ALA A 42 16.06 -20.80 0.29
CA ALA A 42 15.46 -19.66 0.96
C ALA A 42 16.36 -18.42 0.93
N GLU A 43 17.67 -18.58 1.09
CA GLU A 43 18.66 -17.50 0.97
C GLU A 43 18.64 -16.89 -0.45
N VAL A 44 18.69 -17.73 -1.49
CA VAL A 44 18.65 -17.28 -2.88
C VAL A 44 17.36 -16.51 -3.16
N LEU A 45 16.20 -17.06 -2.80
CA LEU A 45 14.90 -16.42 -3.06
C LEU A 45 14.76 -15.11 -2.29
N SER A 46 15.17 -15.08 -1.02
CA SER A 46 15.20 -13.86 -0.21
C SER A 46 16.11 -12.81 -0.85
N SER A 47 17.30 -13.18 -1.33
CA SER A 47 18.22 -12.25 -1.98
C SER A 47 17.62 -11.61 -3.24
N VAL A 48 16.88 -12.38 -4.05
CA VAL A 48 16.21 -11.88 -5.26
C VAL A 48 15.09 -10.90 -4.89
N ILE A 49 14.25 -11.24 -3.91
CA ILE A 49 13.16 -10.39 -3.43
C ILE A 49 13.71 -9.08 -2.84
N LEU A 50 14.68 -9.17 -1.93
CA LEU A 50 15.23 -8.02 -1.24
C LEU A 50 16.00 -7.09 -2.18
N ARG A 51 16.64 -7.63 -3.21
CA ARG A 51 17.31 -6.82 -4.24
C ARG A 51 16.32 -5.93 -4.97
N GLU A 52 15.13 -6.42 -5.32
CA GLU A 52 14.10 -5.60 -5.97
C GLU A 52 13.59 -4.48 -5.08
N LEU A 53 13.47 -4.72 -3.76
CA LEU A 53 13.08 -3.69 -2.80
C LEU A 53 14.11 -2.55 -2.70
N SER A 54 15.39 -2.87 -2.84
CA SER A 54 16.48 -1.88 -2.79
C SER A 54 16.76 -1.23 -4.14
N HIS A 55 16.61 -1.98 -5.22
CA HIS A 55 16.92 -1.58 -6.59
C HIS A 55 15.82 -2.09 -7.54
N PRO A 56 14.70 -1.36 -7.66
CA PRO A 56 13.59 -1.78 -8.49
C PRO A 56 14.00 -1.89 -9.95
N THR A 57 13.85 -3.09 -10.51
CA THR A 57 14.15 -3.37 -11.92
C THR A 57 12.88 -3.56 -12.74
N GLY A 58 11.75 -3.85 -12.09
CA GLY A 58 10.51 -4.25 -12.77
C GLY A 58 10.59 -5.64 -13.40
N SER A 59 11.60 -6.46 -13.05
CA SER A 59 11.70 -7.83 -13.53
C SER A 59 10.65 -8.74 -12.88
N GLY A 60 10.30 -9.84 -13.56
CA GLY A 60 9.35 -10.84 -13.05
C GLY A 60 9.96 -11.78 -12.01
N ASP A 61 11.28 -11.79 -11.88
CA ASP A 61 12.06 -12.76 -11.11
C ASP A 61 11.72 -12.73 -9.61
N PRO A 62 11.57 -11.55 -8.97
CA PRO A 62 11.14 -11.46 -7.56
C PRO A 62 9.74 -12.02 -7.32
N VAL A 63 8.84 -11.84 -8.29
CA VAL A 63 7.46 -12.37 -8.21
C VAL A 63 7.49 -13.90 -8.28
N ARG A 64 8.28 -14.47 -9.20
CA ARG A 64 8.49 -15.93 -9.26
C ARG A 64 9.15 -16.47 -8.00
N ALA A 65 10.13 -15.74 -7.46
CA ALA A 65 10.79 -16.11 -6.22
C ALA A 65 9.80 -16.18 -5.03
N ALA A 66 8.90 -15.21 -4.92
CA ALA A 66 7.87 -15.19 -3.89
C ALA A 66 6.90 -16.39 -4.02
N TYR A 67 6.44 -16.71 -5.24
CA TYR A 67 5.58 -17.86 -5.46
C TYR A 67 6.30 -19.19 -5.18
N LEU A 68 7.55 -19.34 -5.64
CA LEU A 68 8.34 -20.55 -5.39
C LEU A 68 8.62 -20.78 -3.90
N ALA A 69 8.93 -19.71 -3.16
CA ALA A 69 9.10 -19.79 -1.71
C ALA A 69 7.83 -20.28 -1.00
N ALA A 70 6.67 -19.79 -1.44
CA ALA A 70 5.38 -20.19 -0.88
C ALA A 70 5.01 -21.63 -1.24
N GLU A 71 5.25 -22.04 -2.49
CA GLU A 71 5.01 -23.42 -2.95
C GLU A 71 5.85 -24.43 -2.17
N LEU A 72 7.12 -24.12 -1.93
CA LEU A 72 8.03 -24.95 -1.17
C LEU A 72 7.96 -24.74 0.35
N LYS A 73 7.11 -23.83 0.84
CA LYS A 73 6.95 -23.48 2.26
C LYS A 73 8.29 -23.14 2.96
N LEU A 74 9.17 -22.44 2.24
CA LEU A 74 10.49 -22.04 2.74
C LEU A 74 10.36 -20.91 3.77
N THR A 75 10.19 -21.30 5.04
CA THR A 75 9.90 -20.39 6.16
C THR A 75 10.92 -19.26 6.34
N PRO A 76 12.24 -19.44 6.10
CA PRO A 76 13.21 -18.34 6.21
C PRO A 76 12.96 -17.16 5.24
N VAL A 77 12.12 -17.33 4.21
CA VAL A 77 11.77 -16.26 3.25
C VAL A 77 10.70 -15.30 3.80
N VAL A 78 9.96 -15.69 4.84
CA VAL A 78 8.83 -14.92 5.38
C VAL A 78 9.17 -13.44 5.68
N PRO A 79 10.31 -13.10 6.33
CA PRO A 79 10.67 -11.70 6.57
C PRO A 79 10.81 -10.88 5.28
N ALA A 80 11.33 -11.47 4.20
CA ALA A 80 11.43 -10.78 2.91
C ALA A 80 10.05 -10.50 2.31
N LEU A 81 9.12 -11.46 2.39
CA LEU A 81 7.73 -11.28 1.94
C LEU A 81 6.98 -10.22 2.75
N VAL A 82 7.19 -10.18 4.07
CA VAL A 82 6.59 -9.16 4.93
C VAL A 82 7.05 -7.75 4.52
N ARG A 83 8.33 -7.56 4.17
CA ARG A 83 8.82 -6.27 3.67
C ARG A 83 8.17 -5.84 2.35
N CYS A 84 7.76 -6.78 1.50
CA CYS A 84 7.03 -6.47 0.27
C CYS A 84 5.66 -5.84 0.52
N LEU A 85 5.11 -5.94 1.73
CA LEU A 85 3.82 -5.33 2.09
C LEU A 85 3.90 -3.81 2.23
N ALA A 86 5.10 -3.21 2.21
CA ALA A 86 5.26 -1.76 2.13
C ALA A 86 5.14 -1.23 0.68
N LEU A 87 5.12 -2.10 -0.34
CA LEU A 87 4.97 -1.70 -1.74
C LEU A 87 3.54 -1.21 -2.04
N PRO A 88 3.33 -0.46 -3.15
CA PRO A 88 2.00 -0.08 -3.61
C PRO A 88 1.04 -1.26 -3.77
N SER A 89 -0.26 -1.03 -3.54
CA SER A 89 -1.31 -2.06 -3.60
C SER A 89 -1.35 -2.81 -4.93
N ILE A 90 -1.13 -2.11 -6.03
CA ILE A 90 -1.09 -2.68 -7.40
C ILE A 90 0.25 -3.34 -7.76
N HIS A 91 1.24 -3.32 -6.87
CA HIS A 91 2.57 -3.84 -7.18
C HIS A 91 2.54 -5.38 -7.26
N PRO A 92 3.01 -6.02 -8.35
CA PRO A 92 2.95 -7.47 -8.54
C PRO A 92 3.60 -8.27 -7.41
N LEU A 93 4.76 -7.81 -6.92
CA LEU A 93 5.46 -8.45 -5.79
C LEU A 93 4.68 -8.38 -4.47
N ARG A 94 3.93 -7.30 -4.22
CA ARG A 94 3.04 -7.20 -3.04
C ARG A 94 1.93 -8.24 -3.15
N LEU A 95 1.29 -8.33 -4.32
CA LEU A 95 0.22 -9.29 -4.59
C LEU A 95 0.71 -10.74 -4.41
N ALA A 96 1.92 -11.04 -4.90
CA ALA A 96 2.55 -12.34 -4.71
C ALA A 96 2.81 -12.64 -3.22
N ALA A 97 3.33 -11.68 -2.45
CA ALA A 97 3.55 -11.81 -1.02
C ALA A 97 2.22 -12.04 -0.25
N LEU A 98 1.19 -11.24 -0.54
CA LEU A 98 -0.15 -11.40 0.06
C LEU A 98 -0.77 -12.77 -0.23
N THR A 99 -0.53 -13.31 -1.43
CA THR A 99 -1.03 -14.63 -1.84
C THR A 99 -0.22 -15.77 -1.21
N GLY A 100 1.09 -15.56 -1.04
CA GLY A 100 2.02 -16.57 -0.52
C GLY A 100 2.00 -16.71 1.00
N LEU A 101 1.95 -15.61 1.74
CA LEU A 101 2.06 -15.58 3.21
C LEU A 101 1.11 -16.55 3.95
N PRO A 102 -0.17 -16.72 3.56
CA PRO A 102 -1.04 -17.69 4.22
C PRO A 102 -0.50 -19.14 4.24
N ARG A 103 0.39 -19.51 3.31
CA ARG A 103 0.96 -20.87 3.22
C ARG A 103 1.96 -21.20 4.32
N PHE A 104 2.51 -20.22 5.04
CA PHE A 104 3.49 -20.44 6.11
C PHE A 104 2.87 -20.50 7.52
N GLY A 105 1.54 -20.36 7.64
CA GLY A 105 0.81 -20.55 8.90
C GLY A 105 1.36 -19.71 10.05
N ALA A 106 1.77 -20.36 11.14
CA ALA A 106 2.19 -19.71 12.38
C ALA A 106 3.41 -18.77 12.20
N ALA A 107 4.31 -19.10 11.27
CA ALA A 107 5.47 -18.26 10.99
C ALA A 107 5.08 -16.92 10.39
N SER A 108 4.12 -16.91 9.45
CA SER A 108 3.57 -15.66 8.90
C SER A 108 2.81 -14.86 9.95
N LEU A 109 2.01 -15.51 10.79
CA LEU A 109 1.31 -14.82 11.87
C LEU A 109 2.29 -14.10 12.81
N ALA A 110 3.32 -14.81 13.28
CA ALA A 110 4.32 -14.24 14.18
C ALA A 110 5.07 -13.07 13.54
N ALA A 111 5.52 -13.23 12.30
CA ALA A 111 6.26 -12.19 11.59
C ALA A 111 5.40 -10.94 11.29
N LEU A 112 4.13 -11.14 10.91
CA LEU A 112 3.22 -10.04 10.62
C LEU A 112 2.84 -9.24 11.87
N LEU A 113 2.56 -9.91 12.98
CA LEU A 113 2.28 -9.24 14.26
C LEU A 113 3.50 -8.44 14.72
N ALA A 114 4.69 -9.04 14.70
CA ALA A 114 5.92 -8.35 15.08
C ALA A 114 6.21 -7.13 14.20
N ALA A 115 6.01 -7.26 12.89
CA ALA A 115 6.19 -6.14 11.96
C ALA A 115 5.15 -5.03 12.17
N LEU A 116 3.90 -5.38 12.45
CA LEU A 116 2.85 -4.41 12.73
C LEU A 116 3.10 -3.67 14.04
N ASP A 117 3.55 -4.37 15.08
CA ASP A 117 3.87 -3.76 16.38
C ASP A 117 5.10 -2.83 16.32
N GLY A 118 6.01 -3.07 15.36
CA GLY A 118 7.14 -2.19 15.08
C GLY A 118 6.84 -1.02 14.14
N CYS A 119 5.65 -0.98 13.53
CA CYS A 119 5.27 0.01 12.53
C CYS A 119 4.75 1.29 13.20
N GLY A 120 5.32 2.45 12.84
CA GLY A 120 4.86 3.74 13.35
C GLY A 120 3.53 4.20 12.70
N SER A 121 2.84 5.17 13.33
CA SER A 121 1.58 5.73 12.80
C SER A 121 1.76 6.45 11.45
N THR A 122 2.95 6.99 11.19
CA THR A 122 3.32 7.67 9.93
C THR A 122 3.59 6.71 8.76
N GLU A 123 3.75 5.41 9.03
CA GLU A 123 4.02 4.38 8.03
C GLU A 123 2.72 3.76 7.48
N GLY A 124 1.73 4.59 7.17
CA GLY A 124 0.35 4.15 6.84
C GLY A 124 0.27 3.04 5.80
N ARG A 125 1.03 3.14 4.69
CA ARG A 125 1.04 2.11 3.64
C ARG A 125 1.56 0.74 4.12
N ALA A 126 2.61 0.75 4.94
CA ALA A 126 3.18 -0.49 5.47
C ALA A 126 2.21 -1.11 6.47
N ARG A 127 1.66 -0.29 7.37
CA ARG A 127 0.67 -0.68 8.36
C ARG A 127 -0.58 -1.29 7.73
N GLU A 128 -1.13 -0.63 6.70
CA GLU A 128 -2.26 -1.13 5.91
C GLU A 128 -1.94 -2.49 5.28
N GLY A 129 -0.76 -2.64 4.65
CA GLY A 129 -0.38 -3.92 4.03
C GLY A 129 -0.16 -5.07 5.01
N LEU A 130 0.38 -4.77 6.20
CA LEU A 130 0.52 -5.73 7.28
C LEU A 130 -0.85 -6.18 7.81
N ALA A 131 -1.76 -5.23 8.02
CA ALA A 131 -3.14 -5.50 8.44
C ALA A 131 -3.92 -6.32 7.39
N GLU A 132 -3.78 -5.97 6.11
CA GLU A 132 -4.37 -6.73 5.01
C GLU A 132 -3.85 -8.16 4.98
N ALA A 133 -2.54 -8.36 5.12
CA ALA A 133 -1.94 -9.70 5.15
C ALA A 133 -2.43 -10.53 6.35
N LEU A 134 -2.49 -9.94 7.54
CA LEU A 134 -3.07 -10.59 8.72
C LEU A 134 -4.52 -11.02 8.49
N SER A 135 -5.30 -10.17 7.82
CA SER A 135 -6.70 -10.46 7.57
C SER A 135 -6.94 -11.66 6.64
N ARG A 136 -5.97 -11.98 5.79
CA ARG A 136 -6.03 -13.12 4.85
C ARG A 136 -5.55 -14.43 5.46
N LEU A 137 -5.00 -14.41 6.68
CA LEU A 137 -4.61 -15.64 7.35
C LEU A 137 -5.87 -16.44 7.73
N PRO A 138 -5.90 -17.76 7.45
CA PRO A 138 -7.10 -18.59 7.64
C PRO A 138 -7.40 -18.92 9.11
N SER A 139 -6.53 -18.55 10.05
CA SER A 139 -6.70 -18.83 11.47
C SER A 139 -7.73 -17.91 12.15
N ASP A 140 -8.61 -18.47 13.00
CA ASP A 140 -9.39 -17.72 14.00
C ASP A 140 -8.52 -17.46 15.25
N ASP A 141 -7.43 -16.71 15.07
CA ASP A 141 -6.53 -16.34 16.16
C ASP A 141 -6.95 -14.99 16.75
N ALA A 142 -7.22 -14.95 18.05
CA ALA A 142 -7.65 -13.74 18.75
C ALA A 142 -6.65 -12.58 18.63
N ARG A 143 -5.36 -12.87 18.40
CA ARG A 143 -4.33 -11.85 18.18
C ARG A 143 -4.52 -11.10 16.87
N ILE A 144 -5.04 -11.76 15.82
CA ILE A 144 -5.38 -11.10 14.55
C ILE A 144 -6.49 -10.08 14.81
N ARG A 145 -7.57 -10.51 15.47
CA ARG A 145 -8.67 -9.59 15.82
C ARG A 145 -8.18 -8.43 16.69
N ALA A 146 -7.36 -8.70 17.71
CA ALA A 146 -6.80 -7.65 18.56
C ALA A 146 -5.93 -6.66 17.77
N ALA A 147 -5.12 -7.15 16.82
CA ALA A 147 -4.32 -6.30 15.95
C ALA A 147 -5.18 -5.41 15.05
N LEU A 148 -6.23 -5.95 14.44
CA LEU A 148 -7.15 -5.17 13.59
C LEU A 148 -7.97 -4.15 14.39
N LEU A 149 -8.38 -4.49 15.62
CA LEU A 149 -9.11 -3.57 16.49
C LEU A 149 -8.27 -2.36 16.90
N ARG A 150 -6.95 -2.51 17.10
CA ARG A 150 -6.05 -1.38 17.39
C ARG A 150 -5.99 -0.34 16.28
N LEU A 151 -6.29 -0.73 15.04
CA LEU A 151 -6.31 0.18 13.90
C LEU A 151 -7.56 1.06 13.86
N LEU A 152 -8.60 0.77 14.66
CA LEU A 152 -9.85 1.53 14.62
C LEU A 152 -9.69 3.00 15.00
N ASP A 153 -8.69 3.34 15.81
CA ASP A 153 -8.49 4.71 16.27
C ASP A 153 -7.69 5.55 15.25
N ASP A 154 -6.78 4.94 14.48
CA ASP A 154 -5.92 5.65 13.52
C ASP A 154 -6.37 5.48 12.05
N GLU A 155 -6.93 4.32 11.69
CA GLU A 155 -7.40 3.98 10.34
C GLU A 155 -8.77 3.28 10.37
N PRO A 156 -9.85 3.97 10.80
CA PRO A 156 -11.13 3.33 11.09
C PRO A 156 -11.73 2.62 9.87
N ALA A 157 -11.64 3.23 8.68
CA ALA A 157 -12.15 2.64 7.45
C ALA A 157 -11.45 1.33 7.08
N THR A 158 -10.11 1.34 7.13
CA THR A 158 -9.29 0.16 6.87
C THR A 158 -9.61 -0.96 7.85
N ALA A 159 -9.62 -0.66 9.15
CA ALA A 159 -9.91 -1.63 10.20
C ALA A 159 -11.31 -2.25 10.04
N ALA A 160 -12.33 -1.41 9.83
CA ALA A 160 -13.71 -1.86 9.65
C ALA A 160 -13.86 -2.79 8.44
N ARG A 161 -13.27 -2.43 7.30
CA ARG A 161 -13.28 -3.27 6.09
C ARG A 161 -12.65 -4.63 6.36
N LEU A 162 -11.45 -4.67 6.97
CA LEU A 162 -10.73 -5.93 7.22
C LEU A 162 -11.47 -6.84 8.21
N LEU A 163 -12.07 -6.28 9.26
CA LEU A 163 -12.89 -7.04 10.21
C LEU A 163 -14.14 -7.62 9.55
N ALA A 164 -14.78 -6.86 8.66
CA ALA A 164 -15.94 -7.32 7.90
C ALA A 164 -15.57 -8.43 6.90
N GLU A 165 -14.52 -8.26 6.10
CA GLU A 165 -14.04 -9.26 5.13
C GLU A 165 -13.73 -10.62 5.80
N ARG A 166 -13.26 -10.59 7.05
CA ARG A 166 -13.03 -11.79 7.86
C ARG A 166 -14.27 -12.40 8.51
N GLY A 167 -15.39 -11.68 8.58
CA GLY A 167 -16.57 -12.13 9.32
C GLY A 167 -16.39 -12.10 10.84
N GLU A 168 -15.60 -11.18 11.39
CA GLU A 168 -15.33 -11.07 12.84
C GLU A 168 -16.51 -10.48 13.63
N TRP A 169 -17.61 -11.23 13.74
CA TRP A 169 -18.84 -10.77 14.43
C TRP A 169 -18.62 -10.33 15.89
N ARG A 170 -17.59 -10.88 16.54
CA ARG A 170 -17.18 -10.52 17.91
C ARG A 170 -16.66 -9.08 18.02
N ALA A 171 -16.37 -8.42 16.91
CA ALA A 171 -15.91 -7.03 16.84
C ALA A 171 -17.05 -6.00 16.78
N VAL A 172 -18.32 -6.42 16.66
CA VAL A 172 -19.47 -5.51 16.47
C VAL A 172 -19.56 -4.46 17.59
N ALA A 173 -19.37 -4.85 18.85
CA ALA A 173 -19.41 -3.93 19.98
C ALA A 173 -18.28 -2.89 19.91
N GLN A 174 -17.08 -3.31 19.52
CA GLN A 174 -15.91 -2.44 19.38
C GLN A 174 -16.06 -1.50 18.18
N LEU A 175 -16.64 -1.96 17.07
CA LEU A 175 -16.98 -1.15 15.91
C LEU A 175 -18.02 -0.07 16.29
N SER A 176 -19.06 -0.44 17.03
CA SER A 176 -20.04 0.53 17.56
C SER A 176 -19.37 1.55 18.48
N SER A 177 -18.51 1.12 19.38
CA SER A 177 -17.78 2.04 20.26
C SER A 177 -16.82 2.96 19.49
N ALA A 178 -16.19 2.46 18.41
CA ALA A 178 -15.35 3.27 17.52
C ALA A 178 -16.17 4.31 16.75
N MET A 179 -17.40 3.97 16.33
CA MET A 179 -18.35 4.93 15.75
C MET A 179 -18.61 6.08 16.72
N ASP A 180 -18.91 5.79 17.99
CA ASP A 180 -19.19 6.82 19.00
C ASP A 180 -17.99 7.76 19.21
N ARG A 181 -16.77 7.18 19.27
CA ARG A 181 -15.53 7.97 19.35
C ARG A 181 -15.34 8.86 18.12
N LEU A 182 -15.54 8.32 16.93
CA LEU A 182 -15.36 9.05 15.67
C LEU A 182 -16.40 10.18 15.48
N LEU A 183 -17.65 9.94 15.89
CA LEU A 183 -18.70 10.96 15.91
C LEU A 183 -18.41 12.08 16.92
N ALA A 184 -17.68 11.79 18.00
CA ALA A 184 -17.30 12.78 19.01
C ALA A 184 -16.02 13.53 18.64
N ALA A 185 -15.03 12.83 18.09
CA ALA A 185 -13.72 13.36 17.72
C ALA A 185 -13.24 12.67 16.42
N PRO A 186 -13.41 13.34 15.26
CA PRO A 186 -12.91 12.84 13.99
C PRO A 186 -11.39 12.62 13.99
N VAL A 187 -10.90 11.61 13.26
CA VAL A 187 -9.44 11.35 13.09
C VAL A 187 -8.73 12.50 12.34
N GLY A 188 -9.47 13.32 11.59
CA GLY A 188 -8.94 14.52 10.97
C GLY A 188 -10.04 15.53 10.61
N ASP A 189 -9.61 16.73 10.21
CA ASP A 189 -10.49 17.89 10.02
C ASP A 189 -11.24 17.91 8.67
N CYS A 190 -11.34 16.77 7.98
CA CYS A 190 -11.97 16.65 6.66
C CYS A 190 -13.29 15.88 6.77
N ASP A 191 -14.43 16.55 6.52
CA ASP A 191 -15.76 15.94 6.56
C ASP A 191 -15.92 14.79 5.54
N LEU A 192 -15.27 14.86 4.36
CA LEU A 192 -15.28 13.76 3.37
C LEU A 192 -14.56 12.51 3.89
N CYS A 193 -13.40 12.68 4.54
CA CYS A 193 -12.66 11.58 5.16
C CYS A 193 -13.44 11.02 6.36
N ASN A 194 -14.06 11.89 7.17
CA ASN A 194 -14.89 11.45 8.28
C ASN A 194 -16.09 10.64 7.80
N ARG A 195 -16.77 11.09 6.74
CA ARG A 195 -17.83 10.33 6.06
C ARG A 195 -17.35 8.95 5.64
N GLU A 196 -16.18 8.83 5.02
CA GLU A 196 -15.64 7.54 4.58
C GLU A 196 -15.47 6.57 5.76
N HIS A 197 -14.89 7.05 6.86
CA HIS A 197 -14.71 6.26 8.08
C HIS A 197 -16.03 5.81 8.71
N LEU A 198 -17.00 6.72 8.88
CA LEU A 198 -18.32 6.40 9.45
C LEU A 198 -19.07 5.38 8.58
N VAL A 199 -19.10 5.58 7.26
CA VAL A 199 -19.76 4.67 6.32
C VAL A 199 -19.10 3.29 6.34
N ALA A 200 -17.77 3.22 6.42
CA ALA A 200 -17.07 1.94 6.51
C ALA A 200 -17.43 1.17 7.80
N ILE A 201 -17.46 1.85 8.95
CA ILE A 201 -17.87 1.23 10.23
C ILE A 201 -19.34 0.78 10.15
N ALA A 202 -20.25 1.64 9.68
CA ALA A 202 -21.67 1.31 9.58
C ALA A 202 -21.91 0.07 8.68
N ARG A 203 -21.21 -0.01 7.54
CA ARG A 203 -21.26 -1.17 6.65
C ARG A 203 -20.73 -2.42 7.34
N ALA A 204 -19.60 -2.32 8.04
CA ALA A 204 -19.01 -3.45 8.76
C ALA A 204 -19.94 -3.97 9.87
N VAL A 205 -20.51 -3.09 10.69
CA VAL A 205 -21.48 -3.46 11.75
C VAL A 205 -22.65 -4.24 11.16
N ARG A 206 -23.26 -3.74 10.07
CA ARG A 206 -24.37 -4.41 9.41
C ARG A 206 -23.98 -5.75 8.80
N TYR A 207 -22.84 -5.81 8.11
CA TYR A 207 -22.34 -7.04 7.49
C TYR A 207 -22.09 -8.14 8.54
N LEU A 208 -21.62 -7.75 9.72
CA LEU A 208 -21.33 -8.64 10.84
C LEU A 208 -22.56 -8.99 11.70
N GLY A 209 -23.76 -8.59 11.28
CA GLY A 209 -25.03 -8.90 11.96
C GLY A 209 -25.41 -7.97 13.11
N GLY A 210 -24.72 -6.83 13.25
CA GLY A 210 -25.05 -5.78 14.20
C GLY A 210 -25.98 -4.71 13.64
N SER A 211 -26.40 -3.80 14.52
CA SER A 211 -27.20 -2.62 14.19
C SER A 211 -26.68 -1.40 14.92
N LEU A 212 -26.74 -0.24 14.27
CA LEU A 212 -26.45 1.04 14.90
C LEU A 212 -27.67 1.52 15.70
N GLY A 213 -27.42 2.22 16.81
CA GLY A 213 -28.45 2.92 17.57
C GLY A 213 -29.11 4.05 16.78
N GLU A 214 -30.20 4.59 17.30
CA GLU A 214 -30.87 5.77 16.71
C GLU A 214 -29.96 6.99 16.72
N GLU A 215 -29.43 7.37 17.88
CA GLU A 215 -28.50 8.51 18.02
C GLU A 215 -27.28 8.42 17.08
N GLN A 216 -26.70 7.23 16.92
CA GLN A 216 -25.58 7.02 16.01
C GLN A 216 -25.95 7.25 14.55
N ARG A 217 -27.17 6.85 14.15
CA ARG A 217 -27.67 7.05 12.78
C ARG A 217 -27.92 8.53 12.51
N ASP A 218 -28.59 9.21 13.44
CA ASP A 218 -28.93 10.63 13.31
C ASP A 218 -27.66 11.48 13.20
N ARG A 219 -26.69 11.27 14.09
CA ARG A 219 -25.41 12.00 14.06
C ARG A 219 -24.58 11.67 12.83
N MET A 220 -24.63 10.42 12.34
CA MET A 220 -23.97 10.06 11.08
C MET A 220 -24.59 10.79 9.90
N GLU A 221 -25.93 10.88 9.84
CA GLU A 221 -26.66 11.60 8.80
C GLU A 221 -26.24 13.08 8.74
N GLU A 222 -26.09 13.76 9.88
CA GLU A 222 -25.56 15.13 9.93
C GLU A 222 -24.18 15.27 9.28
N VAL A 223 -23.28 14.30 9.51
CA VAL A 223 -21.94 14.31 8.88
C VAL A 223 -22.05 14.05 7.38
N LEU A 224 -22.92 13.12 6.96
CA LEU A 224 -23.13 12.81 5.54
C LEU A 224 -23.66 14.03 4.78
N ASP A 225 -24.59 14.78 5.37
CA ASP A 225 -25.15 16.01 4.81
C ASP A 225 -24.08 17.11 4.65
N ARG A 226 -23.20 17.28 5.65
CA ARG A 226 -22.08 18.23 5.53
C ARG A 226 -21.13 17.82 4.42
N ALA A 227 -20.78 16.53 4.35
CA ALA A 227 -19.89 16.00 3.33
C ALA A 227 -20.48 16.08 1.92
N GLU A 228 -21.80 15.89 1.76
CA GLU A 228 -22.49 16.01 0.47
C GLU A 228 -22.40 17.43 -0.10
N ARG A 229 -22.47 18.46 0.75
CA ARG A 229 -22.25 19.86 0.31
C ARG A 229 -20.86 20.12 -0.24
N LEU A 230 -19.88 19.29 0.09
CA LEU A 230 -18.50 19.37 -0.41
C LEU A 230 -18.30 18.53 -1.69
N TRP A 231 -19.24 17.64 -2.01
CA TRP A 231 -19.19 16.81 -3.21
C TRP A 231 -19.75 17.59 -4.40
N VAL A 232 -18.87 18.02 -5.31
CA VAL A 232 -19.26 18.64 -6.58
C VAL A 232 -19.15 17.57 -7.68
N PRO A 233 -20.24 17.23 -8.40
CA PRO A 233 -20.18 16.35 -9.55
C PRO A 233 -19.14 16.83 -10.56
N PHE A 234 -18.42 15.92 -11.21
CA PHE A 234 -17.39 16.28 -12.20
C PHE A 234 -17.94 17.14 -13.35
N GLU A 235 -19.22 16.98 -13.67
CA GLU A 235 -19.92 17.77 -14.70
C GLU A 235 -20.19 19.22 -14.27
N ASP A 236 -20.35 19.46 -12.96
CA ASP A 236 -20.60 20.77 -12.36
C ASP A 236 -19.30 21.43 -11.84
N ALA A 237 -18.19 20.71 -11.86
CA ALA A 237 -16.89 21.26 -11.52
C ALA A 237 -16.55 22.34 -12.55
N ALA A 238 -16.57 23.61 -12.11
CA ALA A 238 -16.15 24.72 -12.95
C ALA A 238 -14.79 24.39 -13.59
N PRO A 239 -14.62 24.62 -14.90
CA PRO A 239 -13.39 24.27 -15.59
C PRO A 239 -12.23 24.90 -14.83
N VAL A 240 -11.27 24.08 -14.40
CA VAL A 240 -10.03 24.55 -13.80
C VAL A 240 -9.44 25.54 -14.80
N THR A 241 -9.44 26.82 -14.45
CA THR A 241 -8.94 27.86 -15.34
C THR A 241 -7.50 27.47 -15.64
N ALA A 242 -7.20 27.24 -16.92
CA ALA A 242 -5.86 26.89 -17.33
C ALA A 242 -4.91 27.93 -16.72
N PRO A 243 -3.78 27.52 -16.10
CA PRO A 243 -2.81 28.48 -15.60
C PRO A 243 -2.49 29.41 -16.76
N ALA A 244 -2.64 30.72 -16.53
CA ALA A 244 -2.49 31.73 -17.57
C ALA A 244 -1.20 31.45 -18.33
N ARG A 245 -1.32 31.06 -19.61
CA ARG A 245 -0.15 30.87 -20.46
C ARG A 245 0.53 32.22 -20.52
N ARG A 246 1.71 32.32 -19.89
CA ARG A 246 2.55 33.49 -20.06
C ARG A 246 2.95 33.51 -21.52
N ASP A 247 2.60 34.59 -22.23
CA ASP A 247 3.08 34.81 -23.58
C ASP A 247 4.61 34.62 -23.60
N PRO A 248 5.15 33.99 -24.65
CA PRO A 248 6.59 33.76 -24.75
C PRO A 248 7.31 35.10 -24.66
N ARG A 249 8.06 35.31 -23.58
CA ARG A 249 8.85 36.54 -23.40
C ARG A 249 9.85 36.63 -24.54
N PRO A 250 10.05 37.82 -25.15
CA PRO A 250 11.10 38.00 -26.13
C PRO A 250 12.44 37.50 -25.58
N GLY A 251 13.22 36.79 -26.41
CA GLY A 251 14.56 36.38 -26.01
C GLY A 251 15.41 37.60 -25.59
N ARG A 252 16.34 37.42 -24.65
CA ARG A 252 17.15 38.51 -24.06
C ARG A 252 17.78 39.47 -25.09
N ASN A 253 18.18 38.95 -26.26
CA ASN A 253 18.78 39.73 -27.35
C ASN A 253 17.80 40.11 -28.49
N ALA A 254 16.53 39.69 -28.43
CA ALA A 254 15.52 40.00 -29.44
C ALA A 254 15.14 41.51 -29.40
N PRO A 255 14.57 42.06 -30.49
CA PRO A 255 13.99 43.41 -30.47
C PRO A 255 12.95 43.55 -29.36
N CYS A 256 12.96 44.68 -28.66
CA CYS A 256 12.00 44.92 -27.60
C CYS A 256 10.59 45.15 -28.15
N HIS A 257 9.58 44.60 -27.48
CA HIS A 257 8.18 44.67 -27.89
C HIS A 257 7.58 46.09 -27.89
N CYS A 258 8.26 47.10 -27.35
CA CYS A 258 7.83 48.49 -27.38
C CYS A 258 8.12 49.22 -28.70
N GLY A 259 8.75 48.55 -29.68
CA GLY A 259 9.06 49.15 -30.99
C GLY A 259 10.27 50.09 -31.01
N SER A 260 11.02 50.22 -29.91
CA SER A 260 12.16 51.15 -29.82
C SER A 260 13.41 50.77 -30.63
N GLY A 261 13.43 49.59 -31.26
CA GLY A 261 14.61 49.05 -31.97
C GLY A 261 15.75 48.55 -31.06
N LYS A 262 15.64 48.73 -29.73
CA LYS A 262 16.65 48.26 -28.76
C LYS A 262 16.47 46.77 -28.43
N LYS A 263 17.56 46.08 -28.06
CA LYS A 263 17.51 44.69 -27.54
C LYS A 263 16.70 44.65 -26.23
N TYR A 264 15.87 43.63 -26.04
CA TYR A 264 14.96 43.49 -24.90
C TYR A 264 15.67 43.65 -23.54
N LYS A 265 16.87 43.07 -23.40
CA LYS A 265 17.73 43.22 -22.20
C LYS A 265 18.09 44.64 -21.82
N ASN A 266 18.13 45.56 -22.78
CA ASN A 266 18.50 46.96 -22.59
C ASN A 266 17.26 47.87 -22.59
N CYS A 267 16.06 47.31 -22.49
CA CYS A 267 14.81 48.04 -22.56
C CYS A 267 13.84 47.54 -21.48
N HIS A 268 12.84 46.71 -21.83
CA HIS A 268 11.80 46.32 -20.88
C HIS A 268 12.13 45.11 -20.00
N LEU A 269 13.22 44.37 -20.27
CA LEU A 269 13.58 43.20 -19.45
C LEU A 269 13.70 43.50 -17.94
N PRO A 270 14.38 44.58 -17.48
CA PRO A 270 14.49 44.87 -16.05
C PRO A 270 13.13 45.16 -15.39
N ALA A 271 12.25 45.88 -16.09
CA ALA A 271 10.91 46.21 -15.59
C ALA A 271 10.01 44.96 -15.53
N ASP A 272 10.08 44.10 -16.54
CA ASP A 272 9.33 42.84 -16.57
C ASP A 272 9.83 41.84 -15.51
N GLU A 273 11.14 41.78 -15.30
CA GLU A 273 11.74 40.99 -14.21
C GLU A 273 11.32 41.50 -12.83
N GLN A 274 11.20 42.82 -12.65
CA GLN A 274 10.76 43.42 -11.39
C GLN A 274 9.26 43.20 -11.14
N ARG A 275 8.42 43.25 -12.18
CA ARG A 275 6.98 42.89 -12.09
C ARG A 275 6.78 41.40 -11.79
N ALA A 276 7.65 40.52 -12.30
CA ALA A 276 7.55 39.08 -12.06
C ALA A 276 8.01 38.62 -10.67
N ARG A 277 8.69 39.50 -9.91
CA ARG A 277 9.14 39.24 -8.53
C ARG A 277 8.16 39.74 -7.46
N ARG A 278 7.12 40.48 -7.85
CA ARG A 278 6.00 40.90 -7.00
C ARG A 278 4.84 39.94 -7.18
#